data_AF-A0A0N4UUY6-F1
#
_entry.id   AF-A0A0N4UUY6-F1
#
_cell.length_a   1.000
_cell.length_b   1.000
_cell.length_c   1.000
_cell.angle_alpha   90.00
_cell.angle_beta   90.00
_cell.angle_gamma   90.00
#
_symmetry.space_group_name_H-M   'P 1'
#
loop_
_entity.id
_entity.type
_entity.pdbx_description
1 polymer ?
#
loop_
_entity_poly.entity_id
_entity_poly.type
_entity_poly.pdbx_seq_one_letter_code
_entity_poly.pdbx_strand_id
1 'polypeptide(L)'
;MLVDDVGGVIFTNNGTTILKQMKVQHPATKVLVELGQLHDEEVGTTTVVITVAELLKAADELVKHKLHPTTVINGYRLACKEAVRYMQENLALNSDEIGRDSITRAAQTSMSSKIVRPDPDFFAKMIVEAATLARGKSVRERQLIKGYALNCTVASQAMPFLIKNAKIACLDFSLQKVKMHLGIFIVVEDPEKLKAIWRQESEITKERIAKILKSGANVILTTGGIDDFCLKQFVEAGAMAFDVAKKLI
;
A
#
# COMPACT_ATOMS: atom_id res chain seq x y z
N MET A 1 -21.89 -10.00 3.02
CA MET A 1 -22.00 -8.87 3.96
C MET A 1 -21.48 -9.37 5.29
N LEU A 2 -20.51 -8.67 5.87
CA LEU A 2 -19.94 -8.99 7.18
C LEU A 2 -20.20 -7.79 8.09
N VAL A 3 -20.59 -8.05 9.33
CA VAL A 3 -20.86 -7.02 10.33
C VAL A 3 -19.85 -7.23 11.46
N ASP A 4 -19.02 -6.22 11.68
CA ASP A 4 -18.05 -6.23 12.78
C ASP A 4 -18.77 -5.97 14.12
N ASP A 5 -18.15 -6.32 15.24
CA ASP A 5 -18.73 -6.14 16.59
C ASP A 5 -19.10 -4.66 16.90
N VAL A 6 -18.47 -3.72 16.18
CA VAL A 6 -18.69 -2.26 16.30
C VAL A 6 -19.83 -1.77 15.39
N GLY A 7 -20.48 -2.67 14.64
CA GLY A 7 -21.56 -2.34 13.70
C GLY A 7 -21.08 -1.83 12.33
N GLY A 8 -19.76 -1.87 12.07
CA GLY A 8 -19.21 -1.61 10.73
C GLY A 8 -19.64 -2.70 9.75
N VAL A 9 -20.18 -2.31 8.59
CA VAL A 9 -20.63 -3.26 7.56
C VAL A 9 -19.64 -3.29 6.40
N ILE A 10 -19.06 -4.46 6.14
CA ILE A 10 -18.13 -4.68 5.04
C ILE A 10 -18.81 -5.52 3.95
N PHE A 11 -18.84 -4.96 2.74
CA PHE A 11 -19.24 -5.67 1.53
C PHE A 11 -17.99 -6.00 0.71
N THR A 12 -17.64 -7.27 0.64
CA THR A 12 -16.47 -7.74 -0.10
C THR A 12 -16.73 -9.12 -0.70
N ASN A 13 -16.16 -9.37 -1.88
CA ASN A 13 -16.08 -10.69 -2.50
C ASN A 13 -14.66 -11.28 -2.41
N ASN A 14 -13.71 -10.62 -1.75
CA ASN A 14 -12.38 -11.19 -1.56
C ASN A 14 -12.43 -12.25 -0.44
N GLY A 15 -12.09 -13.50 -0.79
CA GLY A 15 -12.03 -14.63 0.14
C GLY A 15 -11.12 -14.36 1.34
N THR A 16 -9.97 -13.73 1.14
CA THR A 16 -9.02 -13.44 2.25
C THR A 16 -9.60 -12.46 3.24
N THR A 17 -10.28 -11.41 2.77
CA THR A 17 -10.94 -10.45 3.66
C THR A 17 -12.06 -11.11 4.44
N ILE A 18 -12.82 -12.01 3.80
CA ILE A 18 -13.89 -12.76 4.46
C ILE A 18 -13.32 -13.68 5.55
N LEU A 19 -12.26 -14.43 5.23
CA LEU A 19 -11.62 -15.36 6.15
C LEU A 19 -10.93 -14.67 7.33
N LYS A 20 -10.38 -13.46 7.14
CA LYS A 20 -9.83 -12.63 8.23
C LYS A 20 -10.90 -12.18 9.22
N GLN A 21 -12.08 -11.84 8.72
CA GLN A 21 -13.18 -11.34 9.54
C GLN A 21 -13.96 -12.48 10.20
N MET A 22 -14.01 -13.66 9.58
CA MET A 22 -14.52 -14.86 10.24
C MET A 22 -13.55 -15.26 11.35
N LYS A 23 -13.92 -15.02 12.62
CA LYS A 23 -13.15 -15.44 13.79
C LYS A 23 -13.17 -16.97 13.93
N VAL A 24 -12.28 -17.65 13.20
CA VAL A 24 -12.23 -19.12 13.22
C VAL A 24 -11.43 -19.64 14.41
N GLN A 25 -12.05 -20.54 15.20
CA GLN A 25 -11.39 -21.15 16.37
C GLN A 25 -10.66 -22.45 16.03
N HIS A 26 -11.16 -23.23 15.07
CA HIS A 26 -10.63 -24.56 14.79
C HIS A 26 -9.21 -24.50 14.17
N PRO A 27 -8.21 -25.23 14.73
CA PRO A 27 -6.82 -25.15 14.27
C PRO A 27 -6.63 -25.49 12.79
N ALA A 28 -7.28 -26.53 12.27
CA ALA A 28 -7.15 -26.90 10.86
C ALA A 28 -7.69 -25.81 9.92
N THR A 29 -8.69 -25.07 10.37
CA THR A 29 -9.26 -23.99 9.56
C THR A 29 -8.39 -22.73 9.64
N LYS A 30 -7.70 -22.49 10.76
CA LYS A 30 -6.68 -21.42 10.83
C LYS A 30 -5.58 -21.61 9.79
N VAL A 31 -5.13 -22.85 9.57
CA VAL A 31 -4.17 -23.18 8.50
C VAL A 31 -4.72 -22.80 7.11
N LEU A 32 -6.01 -23.03 6.85
CA LEU A 32 -6.65 -22.61 5.59
C LEU A 32 -6.74 -21.09 5.45
N VAL A 33 -7.01 -20.38 6.55
CA VAL A 33 -7.03 -18.91 6.58
C VAL A 33 -5.63 -18.37 6.28
N GLU A 34 -4.60 -18.90 6.91
CA GLU A 34 -3.19 -18.51 6.68
C GLU A 34 -2.75 -18.81 5.25
N LEU A 35 -3.11 -19.97 4.69
CA LEU A 35 -2.83 -20.30 3.29
C LEU A 35 -3.46 -19.29 2.31
N GLY A 36 -4.72 -18.91 2.54
CA GLY A 36 -5.40 -17.91 1.73
C GLY A 36 -4.75 -16.52 1.83
N GLN A 37 -4.20 -16.18 3.00
CA GLN A 37 -3.47 -14.93 3.19
C GLN A 37 -2.14 -14.91 2.44
N LEU A 38 -1.36 -15.99 2.52
CA LEU A 38 -0.08 -16.12 1.82
C LEU A 38 -0.28 -16.05 0.30
N HIS A 39 -1.35 -16.66 -0.22
CA HIS A 39 -1.65 -16.59 -1.65
C HIS A 39 -2.20 -15.23 -2.09
N ASP A 40 -2.81 -14.41 -1.22
CA ASP A 40 -3.38 -13.09 -1.60
C ASP A 40 -2.32 -12.15 -2.19
N GLU A 41 -1.05 -12.33 -1.81
CA GLU A 41 0.08 -11.56 -2.34
C GLU A 41 0.51 -12.03 -3.74
N GLU A 42 0.23 -13.26 -4.13
CA GLU A 42 0.69 -13.87 -5.38
C GLU A 42 -0.44 -14.12 -6.41
N VAL A 43 -1.55 -14.77 -6.01
CA VAL A 43 -2.63 -15.24 -6.92
C VAL A 43 -4.00 -15.29 -6.20
N GLY A 44 -5.09 -15.47 -6.96
CA GLY A 44 -6.47 -15.51 -6.44
C GLY A 44 -6.70 -16.52 -5.29
N THR A 45 -7.31 -16.04 -4.21
CA THR A 45 -7.35 -16.73 -2.91
C THR A 45 -8.54 -17.68 -2.73
N THR A 46 -9.69 -17.33 -3.28
CA THR A 46 -10.92 -18.12 -3.17
C THR A 46 -10.77 -19.51 -3.80
N THR A 47 -10.16 -19.59 -4.98
CA THR A 47 -9.98 -20.86 -5.71
C THR A 47 -9.08 -21.82 -4.94
N VAL A 48 -8.01 -21.32 -4.32
CA VAL A 48 -7.07 -22.13 -3.54
C VAL A 48 -7.78 -22.77 -2.37
N VAL A 49 -8.54 -21.99 -1.60
CA VAL A 49 -9.26 -22.48 -0.42
C VAL A 49 -10.30 -23.55 -0.81
N ILE A 50 -11.05 -23.33 -1.90
CA ILE A 50 -12.04 -24.30 -2.40
C ILE A 50 -11.34 -25.58 -2.89
N THR A 51 -10.22 -25.45 -3.61
CA THR A 51 -9.47 -26.60 -4.14
C THR A 51 -8.94 -27.46 -2.99
N VAL A 52 -8.38 -26.84 -1.95
CA VAL A 52 -7.89 -27.56 -0.76
C VAL A 52 -9.05 -28.25 -0.03
N ALA A 53 -10.20 -27.58 0.11
CA ALA A 53 -11.37 -28.19 0.74
C ALA A 53 -11.83 -29.46 -0.01
N GLU A 54 -11.89 -29.42 -1.34
CA GLU A 54 -12.30 -30.58 -2.14
C GLU A 54 -11.24 -31.70 -2.11
N LEU A 55 -9.94 -31.36 -2.17
CA LEU A 55 -8.86 -32.33 -2.03
C LEU A 55 -8.87 -33.06 -0.68
N LEU A 56 -9.19 -32.34 0.40
CA LEU A 56 -9.32 -32.92 1.74
C LEU A 56 -10.55 -33.83 1.83
N LYS A 57 -11.68 -33.43 1.25
CA LYS A 57 -12.89 -34.25 1.19
C LYS A 57 -12.66 -35.55 0.40
N ALA A 58 -12.01 -35.47 -0.76
CA ALA A 58 -11.63 -36.65 -1.53
C ALA A 58 -10.62 -37.54 -0.79
N ALA A 59 -9.67 -36.94 -0.07
CA ALA A 59 -8.72 -37.69 0.74
C ALA A 59 -9.42 -38.46 1.89
N ASP A 60 -10.43 -37.85 2.53
CA ASP A 60 -11.23 -38.50 3.57
C ASP A 60 -11.99 -39.73 3.05
N GLU A 61 -12.55 -39.66 1.83
CA GLU A 61 -13.18 -40.82 1.18
C GLU A 61 -12.18 -41.96 0.93
N LEU A 62 -10.97 -41.64 0.46
CA LEU A 62 -9.92 -42.63 0.24
C LEU A 62 -9.46 -43.29 1.56
N VAL A 63 -9.35 -42.51 2.63
CA VAL A 63 -9.00 -43.03 3.96
C VAL A 63 -10.11 -43.93 4.51
N LYS A 64 -11.38 -43.59 4.29
CA LYS A 64 -12.53 -44.47 4.62
C LYS A 64 -12.49 -45.80 3.88
N HIS A 65 -11.94 -45.84 2.67
CA HIS A 65 -11.65 -47.07 1.92
C HIS A 65 -10.41 -47.83 2.41
N LYS A 66 -9.90 -47.53 3.61
CA LYS A 66 -8.74 -48.17 4.25
C LYS A 66 -7.40 -47.95 3.52
N LEU A 67 -7.29 -46.90 2.70
CA LEU A 67 -6.00 -46.47 2.17
C LEU A 67 -5.21 -45.71 3.25
N HIS A 68 -3.92 -46.02 3.36
CA HIS A 68 -3.05 -45.32 4.31
C HIS A 68 -2.85 -43.85 3.86
N PRO A 69 -2.97 -42.85 4.76
CA PRO A 69 -2.83 -41.43 4.39
C PRO A 69 -1.54 -41.09 3.64
N THR A 70 -0.42 -41.72 4.00
CA THR A 70 0.87 -41.55 3.31
C THR A 70 0.80 -41.92 1.82
N THR A 71 0.01 -42.94 1.46
CA THR A 71 -0.18 -43.35 0.06
C THR A 71 -0.95 -42.28 -0.71
N VAL A 72 -2.00 -41.71 -0.11
CA VAL A 72 -2.79 -40.62 -0.69
C VAL A 72 -1.91 -39.38 -0.90
N ILE A 73 -1.10 -39.00 0.10
CA ILE A 73 -0.17 -37.87 0.01
C ILE A 73 0.84 -38.06 -1.12
N ASN A 74 1.43 -39.25 -1.24
CA ASN A 74 2.37 -39.56 -2.32
C ASN A 74 1.70 -39.51 -3.70
N GLY A 75 0.45 -40.01 -3.81
CA GLY A 75 -0.35 -39.91 -5.02
C GLY A 75 -0.60 -38.46 -5.44
N TYR A 76 -1.03 -37.61 -4.50
CA TYR A 76 -1.24 -36.18 -4.76
C TYR A 76 0.04 -35.45 -5.16
N ARG A 77 1.19 -35.77 -4.54
CA ARG A 77 2.48 -35.20 -4.93
C ARG A 77 2.87 -35.58 -6.36
N LEU A 78 2.64 -36.83 -6.76
CA LEU A 78 2.93 -37.28 -8.12
C LEU A 78 1.99 -36.61 -9.13
N ALA A 79 0.68 -36.59 -8.84
CA ALA A 79 -0.31 -35.94 -9.68
C ALA A 79 -0.03 -34.43 -9.87
N CYS A 80 0.40 -33.74 -8.80
CA CYS A 80 0.79 -32.34 -8.86
C CYS A 80 1.97 -32.11 -9.83
N LYS A 81 3.02 -32.94 -9.78
CA LYS A 81 4.16 -32.82 -10.69
C LYS A 81 3.75 -32.98 -12.15
N GLU A 82 2.93 -33.97 -12.45
CA GLU A 82 2.43 -34.23 -13.80
C GLU A 82 1.50 -33.11 -14.30
N ALA A 83 0.62 -32.60 -13.41
CA ALA A 83 -0.24 -31.47 -13.74
C ALA A 83 0.57 -30.20 -14.07
N VAL A 84 1.60 -29.89 -13.28
CA VAL A 84 2.48 -28.74 -13.53
C VAL A 84 3.22 -28.91 -14.86
N ARG A 85 3.74 -30.10 -15.15
CA ARG A 85 4.40 -30.39 -16.43
C ARG A 85 3.43 -30.16 -17.60
N TYR A 86 2.21 -30.70 -17.52
CA TYR A 86 1.20 -30.51 -18.55
C TYR A 86 0.83 -29.04 -18.77
N MET A 87 0.74 -28.25 -17.69
CA MET A 87 0.46 -26.81 -17.78
C MET A 87 1.59 -26.06 -18.49
N GLN A 88 2.85 -26.40 -18.21
CA GLN A 88 4.01 -25.76 -18.85
C GLN A 88 4.10 -26.10 -20.34
N GLU A 89 3.76 -27.34 -20.73
CA GLU A 89 3.86 -27.79 -22.12
C GLU A 89 2.71 -27.30 -23.00
N ASN A 90 1.47 -27.24 -22.47
CA ASN A 90 0.27 -27.05 -23.29
C ASN A 90 -0.46 -25.72 -23.05
N LEU A 91 -0.22 -25.04 -21.93
CA LEU A 91 -0.99 -23.84 -21.54
C LEU A 91 -0.12 -22.58 -21.42
N ALA A 92 1.20 -22.73 -21.33
CA ALA A 92 2.11 -21.59 -21.24
C ALA A 92 2.24 -20.92 -22.63
N LEU A 93 1.92 -19.63 -22.69
CA LEU A 93 2.19 -18.79 -23.84
C LEU A 93 3.41 -17.92 -23.55
N ASN A 94 4.27 -17.73 -24.55
CA ASN A 94 5.47 -16.89 -24.40
C ASN A 94 5.08 -15.43 -24.21
N SER A 95 5.80 -14.72 -23.34
CA SER A 95 5.52 -13.31 -23.00
C SER A 95 5.59 -12.36 -24.18
N ASP A 96 6.36 -12.72 -25.21
CA ASP A 96 6.64 -11.86 -26.36
C ASP A 96 5.45 -11.79 -27.34
N GLU A 97 4.53 -12.76 -27.27
CA GLU A 97 3.29 -12.80 -28.05
C GLU A 97 2.11 -12.12 -27.31
N ILE A 98 2.33 -11.65 -26.07
CA ILE A 98 1.27 -11.07 -25.24
C ILE A 98 1.06 -9.62 -25.66
N GLY A 99 0.11 -9.43 -26.58
CA GLY A 99 -0.40 -8.10 -26.92
C GLY A 99 -1.12 -7.42 -25.75
N ARG A 100 -1.22 -6.09 -25.83
CA ARG A 100 -1.96 -5.26 -24.85
C ARG A 100 -3.41 -5.71 -24.65
N ASP A 101 -4.02 -6.28 -25.69
CA ASP A 101 -5.37 -6.82 -25.64
C ASP A 101 -5.49 -8.04 -24.72
N SER A 102 -4.49 -8.93 -24.72
CA SER A 102 -4.48 -10.11 -23.84
C SER A 102 -4.41 -9.69 -22.37
N ILE A 103 -3.61 -8.68 -22.05
CA ILE A 103 -3.52 -8.12 -20.68
C ILE A 103 -4.85 -7.44 -20.30
N THR A 104 -5.48 -6.74 -21.24
CA THR A 104 -6.78 -6.10 -21.01
C THR A 104 -7.87 -7.14 -20.74
N ARG A 105 -7.89 -8.25 -21.49
CA ARG A 105 -8.82 -9.37 -21.26
C ARG A 105 -8.56 -10.05 -19.92
N ALA A 106 -7.29 -10.29 -19.56
CA ALA A 106 -6.95 -10.85 -18.25
C ALA A 106 -7.43 -9.94 -17.10
N ALA A 107 -7.26 -8.62 -17.24
CA ALA A 107 -7.76 -7.65 -16.28
C ALA A 107 -9.30 -7.68 -16.20
N GLN A 108 -10.02 -7.73 -17.33
CA GLN A 108 -11.48 -7.88 -17.37
C GLN A 108 -11.95 -9.14 -16.62
N THR A 109 -11.31 -10.28 -16.87
CA THR A 109 -11.62 -11.55 -16.18
C THR A 109 -11.47 -11.41 -14.67
N SER A 110 -10.40 -10.78 -14.19
CA SER A 110 -10.15 -10.56 -12.76
C SER A 110 -11.16 -9.65 -12.03
N MET A 111 -11.88 -8.81 -12.78
CA MET A 111 -12.87 -7.87 -12.26
C MET A 111 -14.31 -8.34 -12.43
N SER A 112 -14.54 -9.35 -13.27
CA SER A 112 -15.87 -9.89 -13.55
C SER A 112 -16.65 -10.33 -12.31
N SER A 113 -15.96 -10.77 -11.26
CA SER A 113 -16.54 -11.21 -9.99
C SER A 113 -16.66 -10.09 -8.94
N LYS A 114 -16.25 -8.85 -9.23
CA LYS A 114 -16.23 -7.74 -8.26
C LYS A 114 -17.36 -6.74 -8.56
N ILE A 115 -17.59 -5.82 -7.61
CA ILE A 115 -18.58 -4.74 -7.75
C ILE A 115 -18.33 -3.83 -8.97
N VAL A 116 -17.10 -3.86 -9.48
CA VAL A 116 -16.59 -3.12 -10.65
C VAL A 116 -17.12 -3.70 -11.98
N ARG A 117 -17.90 -4.80 -11.93
CA ARG A 117 -18.50 -5.49 -13.08
C ARG A 117 -19.28 -4.62 -14.08
N PRO A 118 -19.99 -3.52 -13.71
CA PRO A 118 -20.76 -2.75 -14.68
C PRO A 118 -19.92 -2.13 -15.80
N ASP A 119 -18.65 -1.76 -15.53
CA ASP A 119 -17.78 -1.06 -16.49
C ASP A 119 -16.39 -1.70 -16.61
N PRO A 120 -16.27 -3.01 -16.91
CA PRO A 120 -15.00 -3.74 -16.81
C PRO A 120 -13.98 -3.26 -17.84
N ASP A 121 -14.43 -2.85 -19.03
CA ASP A 121 -13.58 -2.35 -20.12
C ASP A 121 -12.86 -1.07 -19.74
N PHE A 122 -13.58 -0.19 -19.04
CA PHE A 122 -13.08 1.10 -18.62
C PHE A 122 -11.98 0.92 -17.55
N PHE A 123 -12.23 0.10 -16.52
CA PHE A 123 -11.25 -0.17 -15.47
C PHE A 123 -10.07 -1.01 -15.97
N ALA A 124 -10.30 -1.94 -16.91
CA ALA A 124 -9.25 -2.76 -17.48
C ALA A 124 -8.25 -1.92 -18.26
N LYS A 125 -8.75 -1.00 -19.10
CA LYS A 125 -7.90 -0.04 -19.82
C LYS A 125 -7.11 0.83 -18.85
N MET A 126 -7.74 1.32 -17.78
CA MET A 126 -7.06 2.11 -16.75
C MET A 126 -5.96 1.32 -16.04
N ILE A 127 -6.20 0.07 -15.65
CA ILE A 127 -5.19 -0.79 -15.00
C ILE A 127 -4.02 -1.04 -15.93
N VAL A 128 -4.28 -1.38 -17.19
CA VAL A 128 -3.23 -1.61 -18.20
C VAL A 128 -2.45 -0.33 -18.46
N GLU A 129 -3.12 0.82 -18.54
CA GLU A 129 -2.48 2.13 -18.65
C GLU A 129 -1.63 2.44 -17.42
N ALA A 130 -2.13 2.25 -16.20
CA ALA A 130 -1.39 2.48 -14.96
C ALA A 130 -0.15 1.56 -14.86
N ALA A 131 -0.29 0.27 -15.19
CA ALA A 131 0.82 -0.67 -15.23
C ALA A 131 1.86 -0.31 -16.30
N THR A 132 1.41 0.21 -17.45
CA THR A 132 2.31 0.70 -18.51
C THR A 132 2.93 2.05 -18.15
N LEU A 133 2.23 2.91 -17.39
CA LEU A 133 2.72 4.20 -16.91
C LEU A 133 3.82 4.05 -15.85
N ALA A 134 3.76 3.00 -15.03
CA ALA A 134 4.91 2.57 -14.22
C ALA A 134 6.16 2.25 -15.08
N ARG A 135 5.96 1.99 -16.40
CA ARG A 135 7.01 1.81 -17.42
C ARG A 135 7.12 2.98 -18.43
N GLY A 136 6.35 4.06 -18.27
CA GLY A 136 6.40 5.29 -19.07
C GLY A 136 5.74 5.27 -20.46
N LYS A 137 4.49 5.79 -20.56
CA LYS A 137 3.85 6.61 -21.65
C LYS A 137 2.30 6.40 -21.75
N SER A 138 1.67 7.27 -22.57
CA SER A 138 0.39 8.03 -22.45
C SER A 138 -1.01 7.33 -22.46
N VAL A 139 -2.05 8.18 -22.32
CA VAL A 139 -3.39 8.06 -21.65
C VAL A 139 -4.58 8.45 -22.54
N ARG A 140 -5.81 7.92 -22.27
CA ARG A 140 -7.09 8.69 -22.39
C ARG A 140 -8.25 8.26 -21.45
N GLU A 141 -8.79 9.28 -20.77
CA GLU A 141 -10.19 9.57 -20.31
C GLU A 141 -10.93 8.74 -19.23
N ARG A 142 -10.40 8.81 -18.01
CA ARG A 142 -10.93 9.38 -16.73
C ARG A 142 -9.67 9.64 -15.89
N GLN A 143 -9.63 10.66 -15.02
CA GLN A 143 -8.38 11.26 -14.50
C GLN A 143 -7.42 10.27 -13.81
N LEU A 144 -6.68 9.51 -14.60
CA LEU A 144 -5.44 8.88 -14.22
C LEU A 144 -4.48 10.04 -13.97
N ILE A 145 -4.26 10.34 -12.69
CA ILE A 145 -3.32 11.37 -12.30
C ILE A 145 -1.97 10.93 -12.86
N LYS A 146 -1.46 11.70 -13.82
CA LYS A 146 -0.15 11.46 -14.42
C LYS A 146 0.93 11.91 -13.43
N GLY A 147 1.08 11.14 -12.36
CA GLY A 147 1.92 11.48 -11.23
C GLY A 147 1.52 10.67 -10.01
N TYR A 148 2.12 11.01 -8.88
CA TYR A 148 1.83 10.35 -7.62
C TYR A 148 0.78 11.16 -6.84
N ALA A 149 -0.22 10.48 -6.28
CA ALA A 149 -1.25 11.09 -5.45
C ALA A 149 -0.94 10.82 -3.98
N LEU A 150 -0.66 11.88 -3.23
CA LEU A 150 -0.46 11.82 -1.79
C LEU A 150 -1.76 12.17 -1.09
N ASN A 151 -2.25 11.27 -0.23
CA ASN A 151 -3.34 11.59 0.69
C ASN A 151 -2.78 12.34 1.90
N CYS A 152 -2.47 13.62 1.71
CA CYS A 152 -1.95 14.50 2.75
C CYS A 152 -2.75 15.78 2.79
N THR A 153 -2.94 16.31 4.00
CA THR A 153 -3.51 17.63 4.22
C THR A 153 -2.40 18.67 4.26
N VAL A 154 -2.69 19.86 3.73
CA VAL A 154 -1.77 21.00 3.85
C VAL A 154 -1.63 21.38 5.31
N ALA A 155 -0.41 21.71 5.75
CA ALA A 155 -0.14 21.99 7.17
C ALA A 155 -0.79 23.29 7.67
N SER A 156 -1.06 24.26 6.78
CA SER A 156 -1.81 25.48 7.11
C SER A 156 -2.75 25.87 5.98
N GLN A 157 -3.96 26.35 6.32
CA GLN A 157 -4.95 26.82 5.34
C GLN A 157 -4.53 28.10 4.61
N ALA A 158 -3.57 28.85 5.15
CA ALA A 158 -3.05 30.07 4.53
C ALA A 158 -2.06 29.79 3.39
N MET A 159 -1.66 28.54 3.18
CA MET A 159 -0.77 28.14 2.09
C MET A 159 -1.52 28.06 0.76
N PRO A 160 -0.85 28.30 -0.38
CA PRO A 160 -1.48 28.14 -1.69
C PRO A 160 -1.94 26.70 -1.90
N PHE A 161 -3.07 26.48 -2.56
CA PHE A 161 -3.58 25.13 -2.89
C PHE A 161 -3.04 24.59 -4.23
N LEU A 162 -2.47 25.45 -5.09
CA LEU A 162 -1.97 25.07 -6.41
C LEU A 162 -0.68 25.82 -6.72
N ILE A 163 0.39 25.06 -7.00
CA ILE A 163 1.69 25.61 -7.41
C ILE A 163 2.02 25.08 -8.80
N LYS A 164 2.28 25.98 -9.75
CA LYS A 164 2.77 25.64 -11.10
C LYS A 164 4.31 25.58 -11.06
N ASN A 165 4.92 24.55 -11.68
CA ASN A 165 6.37 24.30 -11.67
C ASN A 165 6.98 24.17 -10.26
N ALA A 166 6.43 23.25 -9.46
CA ALA A 166 6.92 22.99 -8.12
C ALA A 166 8.28 22.27 -8.13
N LYS A 167 9.25 22.82 -7.37
CA LYS A 167 10.42 22.06 -6.91
C LYS A 167 10.07 21.42 -5.57
N ILE A 168 10.10 20.09 -5.53
CA ILE A 168 9.68 19.30 -4.37
C ILE A 168 10.91 18.94 -3.53
N ALA A 169 10.89 19.26 -2.24
CA ALA A 169 11.87 18.81 -1.26
C ALA A 169 11.25 17.72 -0.40
N CYS A 170 11.84 16.52 -0.43
CA CYS A 170 11.46 15.39 0.43
C CYS A 170 12.42 15.30 1.62
N LEU A 171 11.90 15.49 2.84
CA LEU A 171 12.65 15.51 4.08
C LEU A 171 12.23 14.34 4.98
N ASP A 172 13.22 13.64 5.54
CA ASP A 172 13.00 12.54 6.52
C ASP A 172 13.14 13.02 7.97
N PHE A 173 13.27 14.34 8.20
CA PHE A 173 13.41 14.92 9.54
C PHE A 173 12.29 15.92 9.83
N SER A 174 11.87 16.01 11.10
CA SER A 174 10.84 16.95 11.55
C SER A 174 11.34 18.40 11.60
N LEU A 175 10.44 19.33 11.31
CA LEU A 175 10.66 20.77 11.41
C LEU A 175 10.04 21.28 12.71
N GLN A 176 10.59 20.81 13.82
CA GLN A 176 10.18 21.18 15.17
C GLN A 176 11.33 21.82 15.94
N LYS A 177 11.00 22.49 17.04
CA LYS A 177 12.01 22.94 18.00
C LYS A 177 12.90 21.78 18.38
N VAL A 178 14.20 21.94 18.12
CA VAL A 178 15.20 20.89 18.35
C VAL A 178 15.26 20.62 19.85
N LYS A 179 14.75 19.46 20.27
CA LYS A 179 14.97 18.96 21.62
C LYS A 179 16.39 18.43 21.70
N MET A 180 17.07 18.72 22.80
CA MET A 180 18.39 18.14 23.06
C MET A 180 18.30 16.63 23.21
N HIS A 181 19.37 15.94 22.86
CA HIS A 181 19.46 14.49 23.02
C HIS A 181 19.38 14.08 24.50
N LEU A 182 18.85 12.88 24.74
CA LEU A 182 18.76 12.27 26.07
C LEU A 182 20.14 12.27 26.76
N GLY A 183 20.20 12.81 27.97
CA GLY A 183 21.42 12.89 28.79
C GLY A 183 22.05 14.28 28.89
N ILE A 184 21.53 15.28 28.16
CA ILE A 184 21.97 16.68 28.31
C ILE A 184 21.01 17.41 29.25
N PHE A 185 21.52 17.84 30.41
CA PHE A 185 20.78 18.69 31.36
C PHE A 185 21.31 20.11 31.29
N ILE A 186 20.43 21.06 30.97
CA ILE A 186 20.76 22.48 31.00
C ILE A 186 20.42 22.99 32.40
N VAL A 187 21.43 23.27 33.22
CA VAL A 187 21.26 23.99 34.47
C VAL A 187 21.41 25.47 34.17
N VAL A 188 20.35 26.24 34.39
CA VAL A 188 20.35 27.69 34.15
C VAL A 188 20.24 28.41 35.48
N GLU A 189 21.29 29.15 35.84
CA GLU A 189 21.33 29.96 37.07
C GLU A 189 20.78 31.37 36.86
N ASP A 190 20.84 31.89 35.63
CA ASP A 190 20.42 33.26 35.29
C ASP A 190 19.18 33.30 34.37
N PRO A 191 18.16 34.11 34.68
CA PRO A 191 16.95 34.22 33.86
C PRO A 191 17.20 34.79 32.45
N GLU A 192 18.28 35.56 32.25
CA GLU A 192 18.63 36.11 30.92
C GLU A 192 19.19 35.03 29.98
N LYS A 193 19.98 34.10 30.52
CA LYS A 193 20.54 32.97 29.75
C LYS A 193 19.44 32.02 29.27
N LEU A 194 18.36 31.86 30.05
CA LEU A 194 17.19 31.08 29.63
C LEU A 194 16.56 31.64 28.34
N LYS A 195 16.39 32.96 28.27
CA LYS A 195 15.86 33.64 27.07
C LYS A 195 16.81 33.51 25.88
N ALA A 196 18.12 33.53 26.12
CA ALA A 196 19.11 33.36 25.07
C ALA A 196 19.05 31.94 24.45
N ILE A 197 18.90 30.90 25.27
CA ILE A 197 18.78 29.51 24.82
C ILE A 197 17.53 29.33 23.95
N TRP A 198 16.37 29.84 24.38
CA TRP A 198 15.14 29.77 23.57
C TRP A 198 15.26 30.50 22.24
N ARG A 199 15.96 31.65 22.21
CA ARG A 199 16.25 32.35 20.95
C ARG A 199 17.14 31.49 20.05
N GLN A 200 18.19 30.88 20.60
CA GLN A 200 19.11 30.05 19.84
C GLN A 200 18.43 28.81 19.24
N GLU A 201 17.58 28.11 20.00
CA GLU A 201 16.80 26.96 19.51
C GLU A 201 15.87 27.37 18.35
N SER A 202 15.25 28.55 18.46
CA SER A 202 14.41 29.09 17.39
C SER A 202 15.23 29.45 16.16
N GLU A 203 16.36 30.14 16.32
CA GLU A 203 17.23 30.53 15.20
C GLU A 203 17.80 29.33 14.44
N ILE A 204 18.22 28.25 15.12
CA ILE A 204 18.67 27.01 14.46
C ILE A 204 17.60 26.48 13.52
N THR A 205 16.33 26.54 13.94
CA THR A 205 15.19 26.08 13.13
C THR A 205 14.94 27.02 11.94
N LYS A 206 15.03 28.34 12.15
CA LYS A 206 14.91 29.32 11.06
C LYS A 206 16.02 29.18 10.03
N GLU A 207 17.26 28.93 10.44
CA GLU A 207 18.38 28.74 9.52
C GLU A 207 18.18 27.52 8.63
N ARG A 208 17.65 26.42 9.18
CA ARG A 208 17.30 25.22 8.40
C ARG A 208 16.24 25.54 7.35
N ILE A 209 15.18 26.25 7.74
CA ILE A 209 14.11 26.67 6.82
C ILE A 209 14.66 27.60 5.75
N ALA A 210 15.50 28.57 6.13
CA ALA A 210 16.14 29.48 5.19
C ALA A 210 17.00 28.74 4.17
N LYS A 211 17.73 27.68 4.56
CA LYS A 211 18.47 26.82 3.62
C LYS A 211 17.54 26.08 2.66
N ILE A 212 16.40 25.57 3.14
CA ILE A 212 15.39 24.91 2.31
C ILE A 212 14.80 25.90 1.30
N LEU A 213 14.41 27.09 1.75
CA LEU A 213 13.85 28.14 0.87
C LEU A 213 14.89 28.66 -0.14
N LYS A 214 16.17 28.79 0.26
CA LYS A 214 17.26 29.19 -0.65
C LYS A 214 17.50 28.19 -1.77
N SER A 215 17.19 26.90 -1.58
CA SER A 215 17.23 25.91 -2.66
C SER A 215 16.18 26.15 -3.75
N GLY A 216 15.20 27.03 -3.50
CA GLY A 216 14.08 27.31 -4.38
C GLY A 216 13.00 26.25 -4.34
N ALA A 217 12.92 25.46 -3.27
CA ALA A 217 11.86 24.48 -3.07
C ALA A 217 10.53 25.19 -2.77
N ASN A 218 9.51 24.89 -3.57
CA ASN A 218 8.17 25.48 -3.43
C ASN A 218 7.18 24.51 -2.77
N VAL A 219 7.48 23.21 -2.80
CA VAL A 219 6.68 22.16 -2.15
C VAL A 219 7.59 21.36 -1.24
N ILE A 220 7.19 21.17 0.01
CA ILE A 220 7.98 20.51 1.05
C ILE A 220 7.17 19.37 1.61
N LEU A 221 7.72 18.16 1.50
CA LEU A 221 7.18 16.95 2.08
C LEU A 221 8.08 16.56 3.25
N THR A 222 7.54 16.48 4.45
CA THR A 222 8.27 15.99 5.61
C THR A 222 7.58 14.76 6.18
N THR A 223 8.36 13.76 6.54
CA THR A 223 7.88 12.56 7.25
C THR A 223 7.62 12.85 8.74
N GLY A 224 8.28 13.89 9.28
CA GLY A 224 8.08 14.33 10.65
C GLY A 224 7.20 15.57 10.73
N GLY A 225 6.62 15.80 11.92
CA GLY A 225 5.74 16.95 12.15
C GLY A 225 6.40 18.31 11.93
N ILE A 226 5.57 19.30 11.64
CA ILE A 226 5.96 20.71 11.47
C ILE A 226 5.36 21.52 12.62
N ASP A 227 6.17 22.32 13.31
CA ASP A 227 5.68 23.25 14.33
C ASP A 227 5.03 24.49 13.68
N ASP A 228 4.02 25.07 14.34
CA ASP A 228 3.30 26.28 13.88
C ASP A 228 4.24 27.47 13.59
N PHE A 229 5.32 27.57 14.35
CA PHE A 229 6.34 28.59 14.17
C PHE A 229 6.99 28.53 12.77
N CYS A 230 7.24 27.31 12.29
CA CYS A 230 7.82 27.05 10.99
C CYS A 230 6.82 27.32 9.86
N LEU A 231 5.54 27.03 10.10
CA LEU A 231 4.46 27.25 9.12
C LEU A 231 4.35 28.72 8.71
N LYS A 232 4.50 29.65 9.65
CA LYS A 232 4.45 31.09 9.33
C LYS A 232 5.49 31.48 8.28
N GLN A 233 6.71 30.95 8.40
CA GLN A 233 7.80 31.26 7.46
C GLN A 233 7.54 30.67 6.06
N PHE A 234 6.94 29.48 5.99
CA PHE A 234 6.54 28.89 4.71
C PHE A 234 5.40 29.65 4.05
N VAL A 235 4.43 30.14 4.82
CA VAL A 235 3.33 30.99 4.31
C VAL A 235 3.87 32.31 3.78
N GLU A 236 4.75 32.99 4.51
CA GLU A 236 5.39 34.24 4.06
C GLU A 236 6.22 34.04 2.78
N ALA A 237 6.86 32.89 2.62
CA ALA A 237 7.61 32.52 1.42
C ALA A 237 6.72 32.02 0.26
N GLY A 238 5.42 31.83 0.47
CA GLY A 238 4.50 31.25 -0.51
C GLY A 238 4.77 29.77 -0.83
N ALA A 239 5.47 29.05 0.06
CA ALA A 239 5.76 27.63 -0.08
C ALA A 239 4.66 26.77 0.54
N MET A 240 4.40 25.62 -0.06
CA MET A 240 3.43 24.64 0.41
C MET A 240 4.15 23.54 1.18
N ALA A 241 3.69 23.23 2.40
CA ALA A 241 4.25 22.18 3.22
C ALA A 241 3.19 21.14 3.60
N PHE A 242 3.58 19.86 3.56
CA PHE A 242 2.75 18.73 3.97
C PHE A 242 3.46 17.93 5.06
N ASP A 243 2.67 17.51 6.03
CA ASP A 243 3.04 16.43 6.94
C ASP A 243 2.62 15.10 6.32
N VAL A 244 3.60 14.26 6.00
CA VAL A 244 3.38 12.95 5.37
C VAL A 244 3.48 11.90 6.47
N ALA A 245 2.31 11.49 6.97
CA ALA A 245 2.20 10.46 8.02
C ALA A 245 2.73 9.06 7.61
N LYS A 246 3.00 8.84 6.32
CA LYS A 246 3.58 7.58 5.81
C LYS A 246 4.97 7.85 5.25
N LYS A 247 5.96 7.07 5.71
CA LYS A 247 7.27 7.01 5.05
C LYS A 247 7.06 6.63 3.59
N LEU A 248 7.46 7.53 2.70
CA LEU A 248 7.63 7.25 1.27
C LEU A 248 8.84 6.32 1.16
N ILE A 249 8.60 5.02 1.00
CA ILE A 249 9.61 4.00 0.67
C ILE A 249 9.56 3.78 -0.84
#